data_AF-A0A7S0XMF7-F1
#
_entry.id   AF-A0A7S0XMF7-F1
#
_cell.length_a   1.000
_cell.length_b   1.000
_cell.length_c   1.000
_cell.angle_alpha   90.00
_cell.angle_beta   90.00
_cell.angle_gamma   90.00
#
_symmetry.space_group_name_H-M   'P 1'
#
loop_
_entity.id
_entity.type
_entity.pdbx_description
1 polymer ?
#
loop_
_entity_poly.entity_id
_entity_poly.type
_entity_poly.pdbx_seq_one_letter_code
_entity_poly.pdbx_strand_id
1 'polypeptide(L)'
;MSETASCARSAPLKLSQLQNFCKRDPAGYKDDYDAQSRRLTSLVGILLLSPNADPSPSLVELIQFMAAVSSSSYKGEESDRVAALLMELLVGTSNSASSSANESAATIPLLQSTLPLAALQLHRDIRKACVSALILMRNKGAVPPLRLLQSFFQLMAVVPDKNLRESLYHHIVNDIRNINKNGKKDEKLNRTIQSFFHRIVAASANESTAGADDSPTDYA
;
A
#
# COMPACT_ATOMS: atom_id res chain seq x y z
N MET A 1 -13.10 -43.83 -16.63
CA MET A 1 -12.58 -44.23 -15.31
C MET A 1 -11.36 -43.38 -15.05
N SER A 2 -11.56 -42.26 -14.36
CA SER A 2 -10.52 -41.26 -14.09
C SER A 2 -10.28 -41.28 -12.59
N GLU A 3 -9.39 -42.18 -12.17
CA GLU A 3 -9.14 -42.48 -10.76
C GLU A 3 -7.92 -41.68 -10.28
N THR A 4 -8.19 -40.82 -9.29
CA THR A 4 -7.32 -40.45 -8.17
C THR A 4 -5.96 -39.79 -8.45
N ALA A 5 -5.98 -38.45 -8.49
CA ALA A 5 -4.84 -37.61 -8.05
C ALA A 5 -5.14 -36.95 -6.69
N SER A 6 -5.76 -37.69 -5.77
CA SER A 6 -6.15 -37.23 -4.44
C SER A 6 -5.47 -38.07 -3.35
N CYS A 7 -4.14 -38.05 -3.28
CA CYS A 7 -3.41 -38.59 -2.12
C CYS A 7 -1.96 -38.07 -2.05
N ALA A 8 -1.75 -36.82 -1.63
CA ALA A 8 -0.46 -36.34 -1.09
C ALA A 8 -0.52 -34.98 -0.37
N ARG A 9 -1.66 -34.53 0.19
CA ARG A 9 -1.71 -33.28 0.99
C ARG A 9 -1.26 -33.52 2.44
N SER A 10 0.01 -33.89 2.60
CA SER A 10 0.66 -33.99 3.91
C SER A 10 1.51 -32.75 4.16
N ALA A 11 1.19 -32.06 5.26
CA ALA A 11 1.73 -30.79 5.75
C ALA A 11 1.34 -29.51 4.97
N PRO A 12 1.03 -28.40 5.67
CA PRO A 12 1.01 -27.09 5.02
C PRO A 12 2.44 -26.83 4.53
N LEU A 13 2.64 -26.86 3.22
CA LEU A 13 3.91 -26.52 2.59
C LEU A 13 4.41 -25.19 3.17
N LYS A 14 5.69 -25.15 3.55
CA LYS A 14 6.31 -23.90 4.00
C LYS A 14 6.17 -22.87 2.86
N LEU A 15 5.83 -21.62 3.19
CA LEU A 15 5.58 -20.58 2.19
C LEU A 15 6.77 -20.39 1.24
N SER A 16 7.99 -20.56 1.75
CA SER A 16 9.21 -20.56 0.94
C SER A 16 9.30 -21.70 -0.08
N GLN A 17 8.84 -22.90 0.25
CA GLN A 17 8.81 -24.04 -0.67
C GLN A 17 7.75 -23.82 -1.75
N LEU A 18 6.55 -23.39 -1.34
CA LEU A 18 5.47 -23.06 -2.28
C LEU A 18 5.90 -21.95 -3.23
N GLN A 19 6.64 -20.95 -2.76
CA GLN A 19 7.17 -19.88 -3.61
C GLN A 19 8.08 -20.42 -4.73
N ASN A 20 8.92 -21.41 -4.42
CA ASN A 20 9.79 -22.02 -5.40
C ASN A 20 8.99 -22.84 -6.42
N PHE A 21 7.95 -23.55 -5.97
CA PHE A 21 7.08 -24.32 -6.86
C PHE A 21 6.28 -23.42 -7.81
N CYS A 22 5.64 -22.35 -7.30
CA CYS A 22 4.93 -21.39 -8.16
C CYS A 22 5.85 -20.68 -9.16
N LYS A 23 7.15 -20.56 -8.88
CA LYS A 23 8.14 -20.00 -9.83
C LYS A 23 8.53 -20.99 -10.93
N ARG A 24 8.57 -22.29 -10.62
CA ARG A 24 8.98 -23.34 -11.55
C ARG A 24 7.83 -23.81 -12.44
N ASP A 25 6.64 -23.94 -11.86
CA ASP A 25 5.42 -24.34 -12.54
C ASP A 25 4.23 -23.50 -12.02
N PRO A 26 3.94 -22.35 -12.65
CA PRO A 26 2.86 -21.48 -12.20
C PRO A 26 1.47 -22.07 -12.46
N ALA A 27 1.30 -22.93 -13.48
CA ALA A 27 0.00 -23.50 -13.78
C ALA A 27 -0.38 -24.60 -12.79
N GLY A 28 0.56 -25.47 -12.43
CA GLY A 28 0.32 -26.60 -11.52
C GLY A 28 0.04 -26.19 -10.06
N TYR A 29 0.53 -25.03 -9.63
CA TYR A 29 0.40 -24.55 -8.24
C TYR A 29 -0.54 -23.33 -8.08
N LYS A 30 -1.41 -23.08 -9.07
CA LYS A 30 -2.37 -21.97 -9.02
C LYS A 30 -3.38 -22.14 -7.89
N ASP A 31 -3.91 -23.34 -7.69
CA ASP A 31 -4.89 -23.64 -6.64
C ASP A 31 -4.32 -23.40 -5.23
N ASP A 32 -3.06 -23.80 -5.00
CA ASP A 32 -2.37 -23.59 -3.73
C ASP A 32 -2.10 -22.10 -3.48
N TYR A 33 -1.73 -21.35 -4.52
CA TYR A 33 -1.60 -19.90 -4.45
C TYR A 33 -2.95 -19.24 -4.14
N ASP A 34 -4.04 -19.64 -4.78
CA ASP A 34 -5.38 -19.10 -4.55
C ASP A 34 -5.90 -19.42 -3.15
N ALA A 35 -5.52 -20.58 -2.58
CA ALA A 35 -5.76 -20.89 -1.18
C ALA A 35 -5.01 -19.92 -0.23
N GLN A 36 -3.74 -19.60 -0.51
CA GLN A 36 -2.99 -18.61 0.28
C GLN A 36 -3.51 -17.19 0.09
N SER A 37 -3.98 -16.84 -1.11
CA SER A 37 -4.60 -15.54 -1.40
C SER A 37 -5.87 -15.34 -0.58
N ARG A 38 -6.77 -16.32 -0.58
CA ARG A 38 -7.98 -16.32 0.27
C ARG A 38 -7.64 -16.23 1.75
N ARG A 39 -6.61 -16.95 2.20
CA ARG A 39 -6.11 -16.86 3.57
C ARG A 39 -5.65 -15.44 3.91
N LEU A 40 -4.91 -14.79 3.01
CA LEU A 40 -4.47 -13.41 3.22
C LEU A 40 -5.66 -12.47 3.38
N THR A 41 -6.65 -12.57 2.49
CA THR A 41 -7.87 -11.75 2.56
C THR A 41 -8.60 -11.96 3.89
N SER A 42 -8.79 -13.21 4.32
CA SER A 42 -9.44 -13.50 5.60
C SER A 42 -8.66 -12.95 6.80
N LEU A 43 -7.34 -13.10 6.82
CA LEU A 43 -6.50 -12.59 7.90
C LEU A 43 -6.49 -11.06 7.96
N VAL A 44 -6.48 -10.40 6.80
CA VAL A 44 -6.60 -8.94 6.73
C VAL A 44 -7.99 -8.48 7.19
N GLY A 45 -9.06 -9.20 6.82
CA GLY A 45 -10.40 -8.92 7.33
C GLY A 45 -10.50 -9.04 8.85
N ILE A 46 -9.90 -10.08 9.44
CA ILE A 46 -9.83 -10.25 10.91
C ILE A 46 -9.01 -9.11 11.55
N LEU A 47 -7.89 -8.73 10.95
CA LEU A 47 -7.06 -7.64 11.44
C LEU A 47 -7.80 -6.30 11.45
N LEU A 48 -8.68 -6.06 10.48
CA LEU A 48 -9.53 -4.86 10.44
C LEU A 48 -10.61 -4.88 11.53
N LEU A 49 -11.09 -6.05 11.95
CA LEU A 49 -12.04 -6.20 13.06
C LEU A 49 -11.37 -6.03 14.43
N SER A 50 -10.13 -6.50 14.55
CA SER A 50 -9.36 -6.50 15.81
C SER A 50 -7.94 -5.98 15.58
N PRO A 51 -7.75 -4.66 15.44
CA PRO A 51 -6.43 -4.08 15.11
C PRO A 51 -5.38 -4.23 16.22
N ASN A 52 -5.82 -4.43 17.47
CA ASN A 52 -4.95 -4.57 18.63
C ASN A 52 -4.43 -6.00 18.85
N ALA A 53 -4.80 -6.96 17.98
CA ALA A 53 -4.30 -8.32 18.10
C ALA A 53 -2.80 -8.37 17.78
N ASP A 54 -2.06 -9.21 18.52
CA ASP A 54 -0.64 -9.40 18.28
C ASP A 54 -0.40 -9.82 16.82
N PRO A 55 0.60 -9.21 16.15
CA PRO A 55 0.90 -9.54 14.77
C PRO A 55 1.30 -11.02 14.68
N SER A 56 0.46 -11.85 14.09
CA SER A 56 0.90 -13.22 13.80
C SER A 56 2.10 -13.16 12.85
N PRO A 57 3.27 -13.73 13.19
CA PRO A 57 4.44 -13.73 12.31
C PRO A 57 4.13 -14.39 10.97
N SER A 58 3.15 -15.30 10.97
CA SER A 58 2.60 -15.94 9.77
C SER A 58 1.95 -14.95 8.79
N LEU A 59 1.34 -13.85 9.24
CA LEU A 59 0.76 -12.85 8.34
C LEU A 59 1.85 -12.06 7.61
N VAL A 60 2.93 -11.71 8.32
CA VAL A 60 4.08 -11.01 7.72
C VAL A 60 4.72 -11.88 6.62
N GLU A 61 4.95 -13.15 6.91
CA GLU A 61 5.48 -14.11 5.95
C GLU A 61 4.52 -14.29 4.75
N LEU A 62 3.22 -14.33 5.01
CA LEU A 62 2.19 -14.44 3.96
C LEU A 62 2.14 -13.21 3.06
N ILE A 63 2.22 -11.99 3.61
CA ILE A 63 2.28 -10.74 2.83
C ILE A 63 3.49 -10.75 1.90
N GLN A 64 4.66 -11.13 2.43
CA GLN A 64 5.90 -11.20 1.64
C GLN A 64 5.82 -12.27 0.55
N PHE A 65 5.28 -13.46 0.88
CA PHE A 65 5.03 -14.53 -0.08
C PHE A 65 4.10 -14.06 -1.21
N MET A 66 2.95 -13.49 -0.86
CA MET A 66 1.94 -13.04 -1.82
C MET A 66 2.50 -11.98 -2.77
N ALA A 67 3.22 -10.99 -2.23
CA ALA A 67 3.88 -9.98 -3.03
C ALA A 67 4.95 -10.55 -3.96
N ALA A 68 5.75 -11.50 -3.49
CA ALA A 68 6.83 -12.08 -4.28
C ALA A 68 6.31 -13.00 -5.40
N VAL A 69 5.30 -13.83 -5.12
CA VAL A 69 4.74 -14.77 -6.11
C VAL A 69 3.85 -14.05 -7.12
N SER A 70 2.97 -13.14 -6.68
CA SER A 70 2.11 -12.37 -7.59
C SER A 70 2.93 -11.55 -8.60
N SER A 71 3.94 -10.82 -8.13
CA SER A 71 4.77 -9.97 -9.00
C SER A 71 5.77 -10.73 -9.88
N SER A 72 5.96 -12.04 -9.67
CA SER A 72 6.88 -12.85 -10.49
C SER A 72 6.18 -13.87 -11.38
N SER A 73 5.32 -14.71 -10.79
CA SER A 73 4.67 -15.84 -11.45
C SER A 73 3.27 -15.53 -11.97
N TYR A 74 2.51 -14.63 -11.31
CA TYR A 74 1.11 -14.32 -11.66
C TYR A 74 0.91 -12.82 -11.95
N LYS A 75 1.65 -12.30 -12.93
CA LYS A 75 1.59 -10.88 -13.30
C LYS A 75 0.25 -10.50 -13.93
N GLY A 76 -0.20 -9.27 -13.68
CA GLY A 76 -1.45 -8.72 -14.19
C GLY A 76 -2.48 -8.60 -13.07
N GLU A 77 -3.65 -9.18 -13.27
CA GLU A 77 -4.79 -9.01 -12.36
C GLU A 77 -4.48 -9.43 -10.92
N GLU A 78 -3.80 -10.55 -10.72
CA GLU A 78 -3.47 -11.05 -9.37
C GLU A 78 -2.47 -10.15 -8.64
N SER A 79 -1.46 -9.64 -9.35
CA SER A 79 -0.53 -8.67 -8.77
C SER A 79 -1.20 -7.33 -8.45
N ASP A 80 -2.14 -6.89 -9.30
CA ASP A 80 -2.89 -5.65 -9.06
C ASP A 80 -3.81 -5.79 -7.84
N ARG A 81 -4.51 -6.92 -7.70
CA ARG A 81 -5.35 -7.24 -6.55
C ARG A 81 -4.56 -7.24 -5.24
N VAL A 82 -3.40 -7.90 -5.21
CA VAL A 82 -2.53 -7.93 -4.02
C VAL A 82 -2.01 -6.52 -3.70
N ALA A 83 -1.56 -5.76 -4.70
CA ALA A 83 -1.08 -4.40 -4.49
C ALA A 83 -2.20 -3.48 -3.95
N ALA A 84 -3.41 -3.57 -4.52
CA ALA A 84 -4.56 -2.81 -4.09
C ALA A 84 -4.92 -3.13 -2.62
N LEU A 85 -4.98 -4.41 -2.26
CA LEU A 85 -5.26 -4.85 -0.89
C LEU A 85 -4.22 -4.30 0.10
N LEU A 86 -2.93 -4.36 -0.23
CA LEU A 86 -1.87 -3.82 0.64
C LEU A 86 -1.92 -2.29 0.74
N MET A 87 -2.25 -1.58 -0.34
CA MET A 87 -2.44 -0.13 -0.30
C MET A 87 -3.68 0.25 0.51
N GLU A 88 -4.79 -0.48 0.36
CA GLU A 88 -6.02 -0.28 1.13
C GLU A 88 -5.79 -0.54 2.62
N LEU A 89 -5.03 -1.58 2.96
CA LEU A 89 -4.66 -1.86 4.35
C LEU A 89 -3.83 -0.73 4.99
N LEU A 90 -2.95 -0.09 4.21
CA LEU A 90 -2.09 0.99 4.70
C LEU A 90 -2.76 2.36 4.72
N VAL A 91 -3.59 2.67 3.73
CA VAL A 91 -4.19 4.00 3.55
C VAL A 91 -5.64 4.03 4.02
N GLY A 92 -6.21 2.88 4.38
CA GLY A 92 -7.63 2.73 4.65
C GLY A 92 -8.44 2.73 3.36
N THR A 93 -9.66 2.22 3.46
CA THR A 93 -10.66 2.28 2.40
C THR A 93 -11.03 3.74 2.19
N SER A 94 -10.39 4.41 1.22
CA SER A 94 -10.92 5.65 0.70
C SER A 94 -12.21 5.25 -0.02
N ASN A 95 -13.37 5.57 0.57
CA ASN A 95 -14.68 5.38 -0.04
C ASN A 95 -14.68 5.93 -1.48
N SER A 96 -14.33 5.07 -2.44
CA SER A 96 -14.76 5.19 -3.83
C SER A 96 -16.12 4.51 -3.94
N ALA A 97 -17.04 4.92 -3.06
CA ALA A 97 -18.45 4.58 -3.09
C ALA A 97 -19.22 5.88 -3.35
N SER A 98 -18.99 6.48 -4.51
CA SER A 98 -19.90 7.42 -5.16
C SER A 98 -19.47 7.58 -6.62
N SER A 99 -19.73 6.56 -7.42
CA SER A 99 -19.82 6.69 -8.87
C SER A 99 -21.22 6.30 -9.31
N SER A 100 -22.17 7.13 -8.91
CA SER A 100 -23.43 7.31 -9.60
C SER A 100 -23.62 8.81 -9.82
N ALA A 101 -23.49 9.21 -11.09
CA ALA A 101 -24.10 10.36 -11.74
C ALA A 101 -24.17 11.72 -11.00
N ASN A 102 -23.27 12.65 -11.35
CA ASN A 102 -23.57 13.90 -12.08
C ASN A 102 -22.55 15.02 -11.83
N GLU A 103 -22.15 15.63 -12.95
CA GLU A 103 -21.66 16.99 -13.19
C GLU A 103 -20.90 17.81 -12.11
N SER A 104 -19.73 18.27 -12.58
CA SER A 104 -19.26 19.66 -12.55
C SER A 104 -18.74 20.28 -11.26
N ALA A 105 -17.58 20.93 -11.43
CA ALA A 105 -16.98 21.97 -10.59
C ALA A 105 -16.37 21.55 -9.23
N ALA A 106 -15.03 21.59 -9.20
CA ALA A 106 -14.26 22.21 -8.13
C ALA A 106 -14.67 21.90 -6.66
N THR A 107 -14.46 20.67 -6.22
CA THR A 107 -13.98 20.40 -4.85
C THR A 107 -13.53 18.94 -4.80
N ILE A 108 -12.22 18.70 -4.90
CA ILE A 108 -11.68 17.47 -4.31
C ILE A 108 -11.77 17.73 -2.80
N PRO A 109 -12.60 17.01 -2.02
CA PRO A 109 -12.80 17.32 -0.62
C PRO A 109 -11.45 17.26 0.10
N LEU A 110 -11.02 18.44 0.51
CA LEU A 110 -9.84 18.77 1.27
C LEU A 110 -9.94 18.09 2.65
N LEU A 111 -9.07 17.13 2.95
CA LEU A 111 -8.70 16.78 4.33
C LEU A 111 -9.82 16.50 5.35
N GLN A 112 -11.06 16.20 4.95
CA GLN A 112 -12.15 16.17 5.92
C GLN A 112 -12.31 14.77 6.54
N SER A 113 -11.51 14.61 7.60
CA SER A 113 -11.91 14.08 8.90
C SER A 113 -11.92 12.57 9.17
N THR A 114 -11.11 11.79 8.46
CA THR A 114 -10.44 10.61 9.05
C THR A 114 -9.21 10.29 8.21
N LEU A 115 -8.10 11.03 8.42
CA LEU A 115 -6.79 10.51 8.05
C LEU A 115 -6.65 9.11 8.64
N PRO A 116 -6.15 8.11 7.89
CA PRO A 116 -6.46 6.72 8.19
C PRO A 116 -5.85 6.29 9.51
N LEU A 117 -6.71 6.24 10.53
CA LEU A 117 -6.47 5.59 11.80
C LEU A 117 -6.01 4.14 11.58
N ALA A 118 -6.33 3.51 10.44
CA ALA A 118 -5.95 2.13 10.11
C ALA A 118 -4.43 1.89 10.13
N ALA A 119 -3.60 2.77 9.58
CA ALA A 119 -2.14 2.60 9.63
C ALA A 119 -1.60 2.69 11.06
N LEU A 120 -2.11 3.63 11.85
CA LEU A 120 -1.70 3.84 13.24
C LEU A 120 -2.16 2.68 14.13
N GLN A 121 -3.33 2.12 13.83
CA GLN A 121 -3.91 0.94 14.46
C GLN A 121 -3.16 -0.35 14.11
N LEU A 122 -2.53 -0.41 12.94
CA LEU A 122 -1.75 -1.57 12.54
C LEU A 122 -0.47 -1.70 13.37
N HIS A 123 -0.07 -2.94 13.67
CA HIS A 123 1.22 -3.19 14.30
C HIS A 123 2.38 -2.74 13.39
N ARG A 124 3.47 -2.27 14.01
CA ARG A 124 4.68 -1.77 13.32
C ARG A 124 5.22 -2.74 12.27
N ASP A 125 5.23 -4.03 12.59
CA ASP A 125 5.83 -5.05 11.72
C ASP A 125 4.96 -5.35 10.49
N ILE A 126 3.63 -5.25 10.62
CA ILE A 126 2.71 -5.38 9.48
C ILE A 126 2.86 -4.18 8.55
N ARG A 127 2.97 -2.96 9.10
CA ARG A 127 3.29 -1.76 8.30
C ARG A 127 4.58 -1.94 7.50
N LYS A 128 5.64 -2.39 8.16
CA LYS A 128 6.95 -2.65 7.51
C LYS A 128 6.82 -3.72 6.42
N ALA A 129 6.10 -4.81 6.69
CA ALA A 129 5.87 -5.88 5.72
C ALA A 129 5.13 -5.38 4.47
N CYS A 130 4.07 -4.59 4.65
CA CYS A 130 3.29 -4.04 3.53
C CYS A 130 4.13 -3.07 2.68
N VAL A 131 4.87 -2.16 3.32
CA VAL A 131 5.76 -1.23 2.59
C VAL A 131 6.84 -1.98 1.83
N SER A 132 7.51 -2.94 2.47
CA SER A 132 8.55 -3.76 1.84
C SER A 132 8.00 -4.56 0.65
N ALA A 133 6.81 -5.17 0.82
CA ALA A 133 6.11 -5.88 -0.23
C ALA A 133 5.77 -4.98 -1.42
N LEU A 134 5.22 -3.79 -1.18
CA LEU A 134 4.88 -2.84 -2.24
C LEU A 134 6.12 -2.34 -3.00
N ILE A 135 7.24 -2.07 -2.30
CA ILE A 135 8.53 -1.73 -2.92
C ILE A 135 9.03 -2.89 -3.80
N LEU A 136 8.92 -4.13 -3.33
CA LEU A 136 9.32 -5.31 -4.11
C LEU A 136 8.49 -5.44 -5.40
N MET A 137 7.17 -5.29 -5.29
CA MET A 137 6.25 -5.38 -6.44
C MET A 137 6.50 -4.25 -7.44
N ARG A 138 6.83 -3.04 -6.95
CA ARG A 138 7.24 -1.90 -7.76
C ARG A 138 8.51 -2.18 -8.56
N ASN A 139 9.54 -2.70 -7.90
CA ASN A 139 10.83 -3.02 -8.54
C ASN A 139 10.67 -4.06 -9.66
N LYS A 140 9.64 -4.91 -9.60
CA LYS A 140 9.29 -5.89 -10.62
C LYS A 140 8.35 -5.36 -11.71
N GLY A 141 7.98 -4.08 -11.64
CA GLY A 141 7.08 -3.43 -12.60
C GLY A 141 5.60 -3.80 -12.45
N ALA A 142 5.21 -4.45 -11.35
CA ALA A 142 3.83 -4.87 -11.12
C ALA A 142 2.94 -3.74 -10.58
N VAL A 143 3.51 -2.61 -10.13
CA VAL A 143 2.75 -1.49 -9.55
C VAL A 143 3.08 -0.18 -10.29
N PRO A 144 2.06 0.56 -10.79
CA PRO A 144 2.25 1.87 -11.41
C PRO A 144 2.88 2.90 -10.44
N PRO A 145 3.79 3.78 -10.94
CA PRO A 145 4.54 4.70 -10.07
C PRO A 145 3.63 5.69 -9.36
N LEU A 146 2.67 6.22 -10.12
CA LEU A 146 1.84 7.33 -9.68
C LEU A 146 0.99 6.96 -8.46
N ARG A 147 0.37 5.77 -8.50
CA ARG A 147 -0.47 5.27 -7.40
C ARG A 147 0.37 4.98 -6.16
N LEU A 148 1.54 4.36 -6.35
CA LEU A 148 2.42 4.01 -5.25
C LEU A 148 3.01 5.25 -4.55
N LEU A 149 3.48 6.23 -5.32
CA LEU A 149 4.07 7.46 -4.78
C LEU A 149 3.05 8.26 -3.97
N GLN A 150 1.81 8.37 -4.45
CA GLN A 150 0.73 9.01 -3.68
C GLN A 150 0.51 8.33 -2.33
N SER A 151 0.43 6.99 -2.31
CA SER A 151 0.26 6.22 -1.06
C SER A 151 1.46 6.38 -0.13
N PHE A 152 2.70 6.38 -0.65
CA PHE A 152 3.91 6.52 0.16
C PHE A 152 4.07 7.92 0.76
N PHE A 153 3.67 8.98 0.06
CA PHE A 153 3.71 10.31 0.64
C PHE A 153 2.71 10.48 1.79
N GLN A 154 1.49 9.94 1.64
CA GLN A 154 0.50 9.92 2.73
C GLN A 154 1.03 9.13 3.93
N LEU A 155 1.67 7.99 3.67
CA LEU A 155 2.25 7.16 4.72
C LEU A 155 3.42 7.84 5.43
N MET A 156 4.28 8.58 4.72
CA MET A 156 5.41 9.30 5.29
C MET A 156 4.99 10.36 6.32
N ALA A 157 3.84 11.02 6.09
CA ALA A 157 3.28 12.00 7.01
C ALA A 157 2.78 11.36 8.32
N VAL A 158 2.22 10.15 8.25
CA VAL A 158 1.52 9.49 9.38
C VAL A 158 2.44 8.58 10.21
N VAL A 159 3.38 7.87 9.59
CA VAL A 159 4.21 6.85 10.27
C VAL A 159 5.18 7.50 11.26
N PRO A 160 5.26 7.09 12.53
CA PRO A 160 6.23 7.62 13.51
C PRO A 160 7.64 6.97 13.44
N ASP A 161 7.78 5.83 12.75
CA ASP A 161 9.04 5.06 12.69
C ASP A 161 10.09 5.74 11.80
N LYS A 162 11.20 6.19 12.41
CA LYS A 162 12.32 6.85 11.73
C LYS A 162 12.93 6.00 10.62
N ASN A 163 13.16 4.71 10.87
CA ASN A 163 13.83 3.83 9.92
C ASN A 163 12.92 3.54 8.71
N LEU A 164 11.62 3.41 8.94
CA LEU A 164 10.65 3.23 7.86
C LEU A 164 10.54 4.50 7.00
N ARG A 165 10.56 5.69 7.61
CA ARG A 165 10.59 6.96 6.88
C ARG A 165 11.84 7.11 6.01
N GLU A 166 13.01 6.76 6.54
CA GLU A 166 14.27 6.80 5.80
C GLU A 166 14.24 5.83 4.60
N SER A 167 13.75 4.60 4.81
CA SER A 167 13.57 3.62 3.73
C SER A 167 12.61 4.12 2.64
N LEU A 168 11.47 4.69 3.02
CA LEU A 168 10.51 5.29 2.09
C LEU A 168 11.14 6.44 1.30
N TYR A 169 11.84 7.35 1.98
CA TYR A 169 12.51 8.48 1.34
C TYR A 169 13.53 8.00 0.28
N HIS A 170 14.42 7.09 0.65
CA HIS A 170 15.40 6.54 -0.29
C HIS A 170 14.74 5.87 -1.50
N HIS A 171 13.68 5.09 -1.26
CA HIS A 171 12.97 4.45 -2.36
C HIS A 171 12.28 5.47 -3.27
N ILE A 172 11.54 6.43 -2.72
CA ILE A 172 10.83 7.48 -3.48
C ILE A 172 11.80 8.25 -4.38
N VAL A 173 12.92 8.72 -3.82
CA VAL A 173 13.92 9.48 -4.57
C VAL A 173 14.55 8.63 -5.68
N ASN A 174 14.90 7.38 -5.38
CA ASN A 174 15.48 6.47 -6.36
C ASN A 174 14.48 6.09 -7.45
N ASP A 175 13.21 5.89 -7.12
CA ASP A 175 12.15 5.58 -8.08
C ASP A 175 11.90 6.76 -9.02
N ILE A 176 11.77 7.99 -8.48
CA ILE A 176 11.64 9.21 -9.30
C ILE A 176 12.86 9.40 -10.20
N ARG A 177 14.07 9.17 -9.67
CA ARG A 177 15.31 9.23 -10.47
C ARG A 177 15.26 8.20 -11.59
N ASN A 178 14.85 6.97 -11.32
CA ASN A 178 14.77 5.90 -12.31
C ASN A 178 13.69 6.15 -13.38
N ILE A 179 12.54 6.71 -13.00
CA ILE A 179 11.48 7.06 -13.95
C ILE A 179 11.94 8.16 -14.90
N ASN A 180 12.70 9.13 -14.39
CA ASN A 180 13.25 10.22 -15.20
C ASN A 180 14.59 9.87 -15.89
N LYS A 181 15.13 8.67 -15.70
CA LYS A 181 16.29 8.17 -16.48
C LYS A 181 15.87 7.91 -17.93
N ASN A 182 16.83 7.94 -18.85
CA ASN A 182 16.68 7.59 -20.27
C ASN A 182 15.83 8.56 -21.12
N GLY A 183 15.82 9.85 -20.78
CA GLY A 183 15.29 10.91 -21.67
C GLY A 183 13.77 11.00 -21.78
N LYS A 184 13.02 10.10 -21.12
CA LYS A 184 11.56 10.15 -21.02
C LYS A 184 11.17 10.77 -19.69
N LYS A 185 11.21 12.10 -19.62
CA LYS A 185 10.70 12.86 -18.47
C LYS A 185 9.18 12.66 -18.40
N ASP A 186 8.69 11.95 -17.38
CA ASP A 186 7.25 11.83 -17.14
C ASP A 186 6.73 13.15 -16.55
N GLU A 187 6.34 14.08 -17.43
CA GLU A 187 5.87 15.40 -17.00
C GLU A 187 4.58 15.34 -16.18
N LYS A 188 3.72 14.34 -16.42
CA LYS A 188 2.48 14.17 -15.66
C LYS A 188 2.79 13.78 -14.22
N LEU A 189 3.70 12.84 -14.02
CA LEU A 189 4.16 12.43 -12.70
C LEU A 189 4.82 13.60 -11.97
N ASN A 190 5.79 14.27 -12.62
CA ASN A 190 6.53 15.37 -12.02
C ASN A 190 5.61 16.52 -11.60
N ARG A 191 4.63 16.89 -12.45
CA ARG A 191 3.61 17.90 -12.13
C ARG A 191 2.75 17.48 -10.94
N THR A 192 2.33 16.22 -10.89
CA THR A 192 1.53 15.69 -9.77
C THR A 192 2.30 15.75 -8.45
N ILE A 193 3.58 15.38 -8.46
CA ILE A 193 4.47 15.44 -7.29
C ILE A 193 4.63 16.89 -6.82
N GLN A 194 4.89 17.82 -7.75
CA GLN A 194 4.99 19.25 -7.44
C GLN A 194 3.70 19.78 -6.83
N SER A 195 2.54 19.53 -7.45
CA SER A 195 1.24 19.95 -6.92
C SER A 195 0.96 19.38 -5.52
N PHE A 196 1.37 18.14 -5.27
CA PHE A 196 1.23 17.51 -3.96
C PHE A 196 2.09 18.21 -2.89
N PHE A 197 3.38 18.49 -3.17
CA PHE A 197 4.25 19.20 -2.23
C PHE A 197 3.81 20.64 -1.99
N HIS A 198 3.40 21.37 -3.03
CA HIS A 198 2.84 22.73 -2.88
C HIS A 198 1.62 22.73 -1.95
N ARG A 199 0.76 21.70 -2.03
CA ARG A 199 -0.39 21.56 -1.14
C ARG A 199 0.02 21.32 0.31
N ILE A 200 1.01 20.46 0.56
CA ILE A 200 1.51 20.22 1.93
C ILE A 200 2.07 21.50 2.53
N VAL A 201 2.93 22.21 1.80
CA VAL A 201 3.55 23.46 2.29
C VAL A 201 2.50 24.53 2.56
N ALA A 202 1.50 24.67 1.67
CA ALA A 202 0.40 25.60 1.87
C ALA A 202 -0.47 25.26 3.09
N ALA A 203 -0.72 23.97 3.35
CA ALA A 203 -1.45 23.52 4.53
C ALA A 203 -0.70 23.88 5.82
N SER A 204 0.61 23.64 5.89
CA SER A 204 1.43 24.00 7.04
C SER A 204 1.59 25.52 7.23
N ALA A 205 1.57 26.30 6.14
CA ALA A 205 1.62 27.75 6.21
C ALA A 205 0.33 28.37 6.77
N ASN A 206 -0.84 27.81 6.41
CA ASN A 206 -2.14 28.28 6.92
C ASN A 206 -2.37 27.96 8.41
N GLU A 207 -1.77 26.89 8.94
CA GLU A 207 -1.80 26.61 10.39
C GLU A 207 -0.99 27.63 11.22
N SER A 208 -0.02 28.31 10.59
CA SER A 208 0.85 29.27 11.26
C SER A 208 0.25 30.67 11.40
N THR A 209 -0.81 30.99 10.65
CA THR A 209 -1.44 32.33 10.63
C THR A 209 -2.75 32.41 11.41
N ALA A 210 -3.34 31.28 11.81
CA ALA A 210 -4.60 31.24 12.55
C ALA A 210 -4.44 31.44 14.08
N GLY A 211 -3.22 31.65 14.59
CA GLY A 211 -2.93 31.80 16.03
C GLY A 211 -2.59 33.22 16.49
N ALA A 212 -2.74 34.24 15.65
CA ALA A 212 -2.24 35.59 15.93
C ALA A 212 -3.22 36.70 15.52
N ASP A 213 -4.50 36.59 15.86
CA ASP A 213 -5.38 37.77 16.00
C ASP A 213 -6.69 37.37 16.70
N ASP A 214 -6.77 37.55 18.03
CA ASP A 214 -7.93 38.22 18.66
C ASP A 214 -7.64 38.46 20.15
N SER A 215 -7.16 39.66 20.47
CA SER A 215 -7.41 40.33 21.75
C SER A 215 -7.17 41.83 21.56
N PRO A 216 -8.22 42.60 21.27
CA PRO A 216 -8.16 44.05 21.25
C PRO A 216 -7.85 44.56 22.66
N THR A 217 -6.84 45.41 22.74
CA THR A 217 -6.47 46.20 23.90
C THR A 217 -7.56 47.21 24.18
N ASP A 218 -8.16 47.18 25.38
CA ASP A 218 -8.61 48.40 26.06
C ASP A 218 -8.89 48.10 27.54
N TYR A 219 -8.09 48.67 28.44
CA TYR A 219 -8.58 49.18 29.72
C TYR A 219 -7.60 50.24 30.22
N ALA A 220 -8.16 51.44 30.39
CA ALA A 220 -7.57 52.67 30.89
C ALA A 220 -7.15 52.59 32.37
#